data_AF-A0A3A4AKL2-F1
#
_entry.id   AF-A0A3A4AKL2-F1
#
_cell.length_a   1.000
_cell.length_b   1.000
_cell.length_c   1.000
_cell.angle_alpha   90.00
_cell.angle_beta   90.00
_cell.angle_gamma   90.00
#
_symmetry.space_group_name_H-M   'P 1'
#
loop_
_entity.id
_entity.type
_entity.pdbx_description
1 polymer ?
#
loop_
_entity_poly.entity_id
_entity_poly.type
_entity_poly.pdbx_seq_one_letter_code
_entity_poly.pdbx_strand_id
1 'polypeptide(L)'
;MVIAVGHSVLGAIKGAEHWAGWAAGELQGGLGAAKPVYSELSFWAVPGGFAVPLLLLGLLAVGRAREGRPLPGYVGWALLAWAAFGAYVTFPLFGFFLVFVPAALFLLAAREARLAS
;
A
#
# COMPACT_ATOMS: atom_id res chain seq x y z
N MET A 1 -4.26 14.38 12.94
CA MET A 1 -3.23 13.98 11.95
C MET A 1 -1.94 13.51 12.60
N VAL A 2 -1.36 14.25 13.57
CA VAL A 2 -0.13 13.84 14.31
C VAL A 2 -0.27 12.49 15.03
N ILE A 3 -1.42 12.21 15.64
CA ILE A 3 -1.69 10.91 16.32
C ILE A 3 -1.68 9.75 15.33
N ALA A 4 -2.27 9.93 14.14
CA ALA A 4 -2.26 8.90 13.09
C ALA A 4 -0.84 8.66 12.55
N VAL A 5 -0.07 9.73 12.30
CA VAL A 5 1.32 9.63 11.85
C VAL A 5 2.19 8.95 12.91
N GLY A 6 2.07 9.35 14.17
CA GLY A 6 2.81 8.73 15.28
C GLY A 6 2.45 7.26 15.46
N HIS A 7 1.16 6.91 15.36
CA HIS A 7 0.69 5.53 15.46
C HIS A 7 1.18 4.67 14.28
N SER A 8 1.17 5.20 13.06
CA SER A 8 1.69 4.52 11.87
C SER A 8 3.21 4.33 11.91
N VAL A 9 3.96 5.31 12.40
CA VAL A 9 5.43 5.21 12.54
C VAL A 9 5.80 4.22 13.64
N LEU A 10 5.12 4.25 14.80
CA LEU A 10 5.34 3.28 15.87
C LEU A 10 4.95 1.86 15.44
N GLY A 11 3.85 1.72 14.68
CA GLY A 11 3.45 0.47 14.07
C GLY A 11 4.48 -0.05 13.08
N ALA A 12 5.05 0.82 12.23
CA ALA A 12 6.10 0.46 11.28
C ALA A 12 7.39 -0.02 11.98
N ILE A 13 7.79 0.67 13.04
CA ILE A 13 9.00 0.32 13.82
C ILE A 13 8.80 -0.99 14.58
N LYS A 14 7.66 -1.19 15.24
CA LYS A 14 7.38 -2.47 15.93
C LYS A 14 7.11 -3.62 14.97
N GLY A 15 6.49 -3.31 13.82
CA GLY A 15 6.25 -4.28 12.77
C GLY A 15 7.54 -4.77 12.12
N ALA A 16 8.64 -4.00 12.16
CA ALA A 16 9.95 -4.31 11.58
C ALA A 16 10.45 -5.72 11.91
N GLU A 17 10.15 -6.22 13.12
CA GLU A 17 10.52 -7.56 13.58
C GLU A 17 9.87 -8.68 12.75
N HIS A 18 8.73 -8.41 12.11
CA HIS A 18 7.97 -9.38 11.30
C HIS A 18 8.26 -9.28 9.80
N TRP A 19 8.98 -8.27 9.32
CA TRP A 19 9.22 -8.07 7.88
C TRP A 19 9.99 -9.22 7.24
N ALA A 20 10.96 -9.79 7.96
CA ALA A 20 11.72 -10.94 7.49
C ALA A 20 10.82 -12.18 7.34
N GLY A 21 9.89 -12.40 8.27
CA GLY A 21 8.90 -13.47 8.20
C GLY A 21 7.93 -13.29 7.03
N TRP A 22 7.44 -12.06 6.82
CA TRP A 22 6.55 -11.75 5.69
C TRP A 22 7.25 -11.94 4.34
N ALA A 23 8.51 -11.52 4.21
CA ALA A 23 9.31 -11.76 3.02
C ALA A 23 9.58 -13.26 2.78
N ALA A 24 9.65 -14.06 3.85
CA ALA A 24 9.79 -15.51 3.78
C ALA A 24 8.45 -16.25 3.53
N GLY A 25 7.32 -15.53 3.45
CA GLY A 25 6.00 -16.11 3.19
C GLY A 25 5.25 -16.60 4.44
N GLU A 26 5.61 -16.13 5.64
CA GLU A 26 4.98 -16.54 6.92
C GLU A 26 3.44 -16.40 6.94
N LEU A 27 2.89 -15.44 6.20
CA LEU A 27 1.44 -15.19 6.12
C LEU A 27 0.78 -15.82 4.89
N GLN A 28 1.53 -16.56 4.08
CA GLN A 28 0.99 -17.27 2.93
C GLN A 28 0.17 -18.47 3.39
N GLY A 29 -0.92 -18.75 2.68
CA GLY A 29 -1.85 -19.82 3.03
C GLY A 29 -3.30 -19.36 2.93
N GLY A 30 -4.15 -20.24 2.42
CA GLY A 30 -5.57 -19.97 2.22
C GLY A 30 -6.35 -19.77 3.52
N LEU A 31 -7.64 -19.46 3.40
CA LEU A 31 -8.56 -19.35 4.54
C LEU A 31 -8.48 -20.64 5.38
N GLY A 32 -8.10 -20.51 6.66
CA GLY A 32 -7.97 -21.64 7.60
C GLY A 32 -6.56 -22.17 7.84
N ALA A 33 -5.52 -21.61 7.20
CA ALA A 33 -4.13 -21.92 7.55
C ALA A 33 -3.80 -21.43 8.97
N ALA A 34 -3.07 -22.22 9.76
CA ALA A 34 -2.59 -21.81 11.07
C ALA A 34 -1.52 -20.72 10.90
N LYS A 35 -1.93 -19.46 11.07
CA LYS A 35 -1.06 -18.28 10.97
C LYS A 35 -0.76 -17.71 12.36
N PRO A 36 0.44 -17.15 12.57
CA PRO A 36 0.74 -16.45 13.81
C PRO A 36 -0.13 -15.19 13.92
N VAL A 37 -1.16 -15.26 14.78
CA VAL A 37 -2.21 -14.24 14.94
C VAL A 37 -1.64 -12.83 15.15
N TYR A 38 -0.56 -12.69 15.92
CA TYR A 38 0.08 -11.39 16.17
C TYR A 38 0.82 -10.82 14.96
N SER A 39 1.41 -11.67 14.10
CA SER A 39 2.06 -11.26 12.85
C SER A 39 1.01 -10.81 11.83
N GLU A 40 -0.11 -11.53 11.74
CA GLU A 40 -1.24 -11.18 10.87
C GLU A 40 -1.91 -9.87 11.31
N LEU A 41 -2.18 -9.69 12.60
CA LEU A 41 -2.76 -8.45 13.13
C LEU A 41 -1.85 -7.25 12.87
N SER A 42 -0.53 -7.42 13.04
CA SER A 42 0.47 -6.39 12.81
C SER A 42 0.59 -6.02 11.33
N PHE A 43 0.44 -6.99 10.44
CA PHE A 43 0.34 -6.74 9.00
C PHE A 43 -0.88 -5.87 8.69
N TRP A 44 -2.07 -6.19 9.20
CA TRP A 44 -3.27 -5.39 8.93
C TRP A 44 -3.31 -4.04 9.66
N ALA A 45 -2.62 -3.89 10.79
CA ALA A 45 -2.52 -2.63 11.51
C ALA A 45 -1.61 -1.61 10.81
N VAL A 46 -0.64 -2.09 10.01
CA VAL A 46 0.43 -1.25 9.47
C VAL A 46 0.47 -1.33 7.94
N PRO A 47 1.10 -2.33 7.30
CA PRO A 47 1.18 -2.34 5.84
C PRO A 47 -0.16 -2.60 5.13
N GLY A 48 -1.01 -3.47 5.67
CA GLY A 48 -2.36 -3.76 5.20
C GLY A 48 -3.41 -2.76 5.68
N GLY A 49 -3.04 -1.83 6.56
CA GLY A 49 -3.86 -0.73 7.03
C GLY A 49 -4.02 0.35 5.95
N PHE A 50 -4.68 0.00 4.86
CA PHE A 50 -4.79 0.80 3.64
C PHE A 50 -5.44 2.17 3.80
N ALA A 51 -6.14 2.40 4.91
CA ALA A 51 -6.88 3.63 5.13
C ALA A 51 -5.98 4.86 5.08
N VAL A 52 -4.81 4.83 5.72
CA VAL A 52 -3.96 6.03 5.85
C VAL A 52 -3.21 6.35 4.55
N PRO A 53 -2.52 5.39 3.88
CA PRO A 53 -1.85 5.67 2.62
C PRO A 53 -2.83 6.06 1.52
N LEU A 54 -3.96 5.35 1.36
CA LEU A 54 -4.93 5.66 0.31
C LEU A 54 -5.61 6.99 0.53
N LEU A 55 -5.90 7.37 1.78
CA LEU A 55 -6.54 8.66 2.08
C LEU A 55 -5.57 9.81 1.82
N LEU A 56 -4.29 9.68 2.20
CA LEU A 56 -3.27 10.68 1.87
C LEU A 56 -3.02 10.77 0.36
N LEU A 57 -2.99 9.64 -0.33
CA LEU A 57 -2.83 9.58 -1.77
C LEU A 57 -4.02 10.19 -2.52
N GLY A 58 -5.24 9.88 -2.06
CA GLY A 58 -6.47 10.47 -2.58
C GLY A 58 -6.50 11.98 -2.38
N LEU A 59 -6.11 12.47 -1.20
CA LEU A 59 -5.99 13.90 -0.94
C LEU A 59 -4.93 14.56 -1.82
N LEU A 60 -3.77 13.93 -2.00
CA LEU A 60 -2.72 14.43 -2.89
C LEU A 60 -3.19 14.48 -4.35
N ALA A 61 -3.92 13.45 -4.79
CA ALA A 61 -4.45 13.38 -6.13
C ALA A 61 -5.52 14.45 -6.38
N VAL A 62 -6.45 14.63 -5.45
CA VAL A 62 -7.47 15.70 -5.51
C VAL A 62 -6.83 17.08 -5.48
N GLY A 63 -5.81 17.27 -4.64
CA GLY A 63 -5.06 18.54 -4.57
C GLY A 63 -4.39 18.88 -5.91
N ARG A 64 -3.69 17.92 -6.50
CA ARG A 64 -2.99 18.14 -7.79
C ARG A 64 -3.95 18.26 -8.97
N ALA A 65 -5.04 17.51 -8.97
CA ALA A 65 -6.11 17.67 -9.95
C ALA A 65 -6.74 19.07 -9.90
N ARG A 66 -6.96 19.62 -8.70
CA ARG A 66 -7.45 20.99 -8.51
C ARG A 66 -6.46 22.06 -9.00
N GLU A 67 -5.16 21.78 -8.93
CA GLU A 67 -4.11 22.66 -9.45
C GLU A 67 -3.91 22.51 -10.98
N GLY A 68 -4.62 21.58 -11.65
CA GLY A 68 -4.39 21.24 -13.05
C GLY A 68 -3.02 20.60 -13.31
N ARG A 69 -2.35 20.10 -12.27
CA ARG A 69 -1.00 19.53 -12.34
C ARG A 69 -1.06 18.01 -12.30
N PRO A 70 -0.31 17.31 -13.16
CA PRO A 70 -0.26 15.86 -13.12
C PRO A 70 0.42 15.35 -11.83
N LEU A 71 0.04 14.16 -11.37
CA LEU A 71 0.80 13.50 -10.30
C LEU A 71 2.19 13.10 -10.81
N PRO A 72 3.23 13.23 -9.96
CA PRO A 72 4.54 12.72 -10.30
C PRO A 72 4.51 11.19 -10.52
N GLY A 73 5.14 10.71 -11.58
CA GLY A 73 5.10 9.28 -11.94
C GLY A 73 5.67 8.32 -10.88
N TYR A 74 6.55 8.80 -9.98
CA TYR A 74 7.06 7.99 -8.86
C TYR A 74 5.95 7.53 -7.91
N VAL A 75 4.84 8.27 -7.83
CA VAL A 75 3.70 7.95 -6.96
C VAL A 75 3.00 6.66 -7.42
N GLY A 76 2.79 6.52 -8.74
CA GLY A 76 2.22 5.32 -9.33
C GLY A 76 3.13 4.10 -9.14
N TRP A 77 4.44 4.27 -9.33
CA TRP A 77 5.43 3.20 -9.12
C TRP A 77 5.54 2.77 -7.66
N ALA A 78 5.53 3.71 -6.72
CA ALA A 78 5.54 3.41 -5.29
C ALA A 78 4.28 2.62 -4.89
N LEU A 79 3.11 3.03 -5.38
CA LEU A 79 1.86 2.31 -5.12
C LEU A 79 1.84 0.92 -5.76
N LEU A 80 2.40 0.77 -6.96
CA LEU A 80 2.50 -0.52 -7.64
C LEU A 80 3.42 -1.49 -6.89
N ALA A 81 4.61 -1.03 -6.47
CA ALA A 81 5.54 -1.83 -5.68
C ALA A 81 4.92 -2.25 -4.34
N TRP A 82 4.18 -1.34 -3.72
CA TRP A 82 3.45 -1.61 -2.48
C TRP A 82 2.33 -2.65 -2.65
N ALA A 83 1.52 -2.51 -3.72
CA ALA A 83 0.47 -3.46 -4.06
C ALA A 83 1.04 -4.86 -4.35
N ALA A 84 2.16 -4.93 -5.08
CA ALA A 84 2.85 -6.19 -5.38
C ALA A 84 3.39 -6.86 -4.11
N PHE A 85 4.01 -6.09 -3.20
CA PHE A 85 4.51 -6.61 -1.93
C PHE A 85 3.39 -7.22 -1.09
N GLY A 86 2.31 -6.48 -0.85
CA GLY A 86 1.25 -7.03 -0.01
C GLY A 86 0.46 -8.16 -0.69
N ALA A 87 0.29 -8.15 -2.01
CA ALA A 87 -0.27 -9.29 -2.75
C ALA A 87 0.58 -10.56 -2.58
N TYR A 88 1.90 -10.43 -2.55
CA TYR A 88 2.82 -11.54 -2.30
C TYR A 88 2.73 -12.05 -0.85
N VAL A 89 2.71 -11.14 0.13
CA VAL A 89 2.64 -11.50 1.55
C VAL A 89 1.32 -12.17 1.90
N THR A 90 0.21 -11.72 1.32
CA THR A 90 -1.12 -12.25 1.62
C THR A 90 -1.55 -13.39 0.71
N PHE A 91 -0.72 -13.86 -0.22
CA PHE A 91 -1.13 -14.86 -1.21
C PHE A 91 -1.64 -16.17 -0.53
N PRO A 92 -2.79 -16.75 -0.93
CA PRO A 92 -3.71 -16.35 -2.01
C PRO A 92 -4.93 -15.53 -1.55
N LEU A 93 -4.91 -14.85 -0.40
CA LEU A 93 -6.06 -14.06 0.07
C LEU A 93 -6.48 -13.01 -0.97
N PHE A 94 -7.77 -13.01 -1.26
CA PHE A 94 -8.43 -12.06 -2.14
C PHE A 94 -8.66 -10.72 -1.41
N GLY A 95 -8.08 -9.63 -1.94
CA GLY A 95 -8.33 -8.26 -1.46
C GLY A 95 -7.26 -7.26 -1.90
N PHE A 96 -5.98 -7.64 -1.80
CA PHE A 96 -4.85 -6.75 -2.14
C PHE A 96 -4.79 -6.36 -3.63
N PHE A 97 -5.42 -7.16 -4.50
CA PHE A 97 -5.44 -6.89 -5.94
C PHE A 97 -6.21 -5.60 -6.33
N LEU A 98 -7.14 -5.13 -5.49
CA LEU A 98 -7.90 -3.91 -5.77
C LEU A 98 -7.00 -2.66 -5.84
N VAL A 99 -5.82 -2.70 -5.21
CA VAL A 99 -4.85 -1.60 -5.18
C VAL A 99 -4.12 -1.45 -6.52
N PHE A 100 -4.09 -2.49 -7.37
CA PHE A 100 -3.55 -2.38 -8.72
C PHE A 100 -4.36 -1.40 -9.58
N VAL A 101 -5.66 -1.25 -9.33
CA VAL A 101 -6.53 -0.34 -10.10
C VAL A 101 -6.08 1.13 -9.94
N PRO A 102 -6.02 1.72 -8.74
CA PRO A 102 -5.53 3.09 -8.59
C PRO A 102 -4.06 3.23 -9.02
N ALA A 103 -3.21 2.22 -8.79
CA ALA A 103 -1.82 2.26 -9.27
C ALA A 103 -1.71 2.38 -10.80
N ALA A 104 -2.50 1.59 -11.52
CA ALA A 104 -2.56 1.64 -12.98
C ALA A 104 -3.09 3.01 -13.45
N LEU A 105 -4.16 3.53 -12.84
CA LEU A 105 -4.71 4.84 -13.19
C LEU A 105 -3.68 5.96 -13.01
N PHE A 106 -2.91 5.96 -11.92
CA PHE A 106 -1.85 6.95 -11.70
C PHE A 106 -0.72 6.85 -12.72
N LEU A 107 -0.31 5.64 -13.10
CA LEU A 107 0.71 5.43 -14.12
C LEU A 107 0.25 5.86 -15.51
N LEU A 108 -1.02 5.60 -15.86
CA LEU A 108 -1.62 6.05 -17.12
C LEU A 108 -1.67 7.58 -17.17
N ALA A 109 -2.16 8.23 -16.12
CA ALA A 109 -2.20 9.69 -16.04
C ALA A 109 -0.80 10.32 -16.13
N ALA A 110 0.20 9.72 -15.49
CA ALA A 110 1.59 10.18 -15.58
C ALA A 110 2.18 10.00 -16.99
N ARG A 111 1.77 8.96 -17.72
CA ARG A 111 2.19 8.73 -19.10
C ARG A 111 1.56 9.75 -20.06
N GLU A 112 0.26 10.00 -19.94
CA GLU A 112 -0.44 11.01 -20.74
C GLU A 112 0.15 12.41 -20.55
N ALA A 113 0.47 12.77 -19.31
CA ALA A 113 1.11 14.04 -18.99
C ALA A 113 2.50 14.22 -19.63
N ARG A 114 3.26 13.13 -19.81
CA ARG A 114 4.56 13.16 -20.52
C ARG A 114 4.41 13.23 -22.04
N LEU A 115 3.30 12.76 -22.59
CA LEU A 115 3.05 12.81 -24.03
C LEU A 115 2.52 14.18 -24.48
N ALA A 116 1.92 14.94 -23.56
CA ALA A 116 1.38 16.28 -23.81
C ALA A 116 2.40 17.42 -23.59
N SER A 117 3.62 17.12 -23.12
CA SER A 117 4.73 18.05 -22.88
C SER A 117 5.77 17.99 -23.99
#